data_AF-A0A9D6F407-F1
#
_entry.id   AF-A0A9D6F407-F1
#
_cell.length_a   1.000
_cell.length_b   1.000
_cell.length_c   1.000
_cell.angle_alpha   90.00
_cell.angle_beta   90.00
_cell.angle_gamma   90.00
#
_symmetry.space_group_name_H-M   'P 1'
#
loop_
_entity.id
_entity.type
_entity.pdbx_description
1 polymer ?
#
loop_
_entity_poly.entity_id
_entity_poly.type
_entity_poly.pdbx_seq_one_letter_code
_entity_poly.pdbx_strand_id
1 'polypeptide(L)'
;MSAKTEFDLRVISYPEDGLWLAHCLELDIVVEGETAKQALADLIDLCLLHIRTAIDENDLVSIIRPAPGEYWKMFFSARKRKRIRPSPNGVLAEIEGRKVELV
;
A
#
# COMPACT_ATOMS: atom_id res chain seq x y z
N MET A 1 16.14 18.70 15.64
CA MET A 1 14.85 18.05 15.96
C MET A 1 14.53 17.15 14.78
N SER A 2 14.49 15.82 14.96
CA SER A 2 14.10 14.92 13.87
C SER A 2 12.57 14.93 13.79
N ALA A 3 12.02 15.50 12.72
CA ALA A 3 10.58 15.45 12.49
C ALA A 3 10.21 13.98 12.23
N LYS A 4 9.36 13.41 13.09
CA LYS A 4 8.81 12.08 12.87
C LYS A 4 7.65 12.23 11.89
N THR A 5 7.83 11.75 10.66
CA THR A 5 6.75 11.71 9.65
C THR A 5 6.07 10.35 9.73
N GLU A 6 4.75 10.35 9.96
CA GLU A 6 3.92 9.14 9.99
C GLU A 6 3.06 9.08 8.72
N PHE A 7 2.97 7.90 8.12
CA PHE A 7 2.12 7.62 6.96
C PHE A 7 1.16 6.48 7.28
N ASP A 8 -0.11 6.70 6.96
CA ASP A 8 -1.16 5.68 6.99
C ASP A 8 -1.46 5.26 5.56
N LEU A 9 -1.21 3.99 5.24
CA LEU A 9 -1.44 3.44 3.90
C LEU A 9 -2.58 2.42 3.92
N ARG A 10 -3.51 2.57 2.99
CA ARG A 10 -4.61 1.63 2.75
C ARG A 10 -4.29 0.78 1.53
N VAL A 11 -4.49 -0.52 1.68
CA VAL A 11 -4.17 -1.50 0.65
C VAL A 11 -5.38 -2.38 0.37
N ILE A 12 -5.69 -2.56 -0.91
CA ILE A 12 -6.57 -3.64 -1.38
C ILE A 12 -5.75 -4.72 -2.04
N SER A 13 -6.19 -5.98 -1.90
CA SER A 13 -5.67 -7.08 -2.71
C SER A 13 -6.81 -7.85 -3.36
N TYR A 14 -6.69 -8.11 -4.65
CA TYR A 14 -7.71 -8.74 -5.48
C TYR A 14 -7.07 -9.58 -6.59
N PRO A 15 -7.70 -10.68 -7.01
CA PRO A 15 -7.23 -11.45 -8.15
C PRO A 15 -7.64 -10.76 -9.46
N GLU A 16 -6.74 -10.73 -10.44
CA GLU A 16 -6.97 -10.23 -11.80
C GLU A 16 -6.08 -11.02 -12.77
N ASP A 17 -6.62 -11.47 -13.91
CA ASP A 17 -5.89 -12.18 -14.97
C ASP A 17 -5.01 -13.36 -14.50
N GLY A 18 -5.45 -14.08 -13.47
CA GLY A 18 -4.73 -15.24 -12.92
C GLY A 18 -3.59 -14.89 -11.96
N LEU A 19 -3.39 -13.60 -11.68
CA LEU A 19 -2.45 -13.07 -10.70
C LEU A 19 -3.18 -12.43 -9.53
N TRP A 20 -2.45 -12.12 -8.46
CA TRP A 20 -2.92 -11.29 -7.36
C TRP A 20 -2.33 -9.90 -7.48
N LEU A 21 -3.18 -8.89 -7.45
CA LEU A 21 -2.79 -7.50 -7.35
C LEU A 21 -2.86 -7.03 -5.90
N ALA A 22 -1.92 -6.18 -5.51
CA ALA A 22 -1.97 -5.36 -4.31
C ALA A 22 -1.81 -3.89 -4.69
N HIS A 23 -2.74 -3.04 -4.26
CA HIS A 23 -2.78 -1.63 -4.64
C HIS A 23 -2.76 -0.75 -3.40
N CYS A 24 -1.73 0.10 -3.28
CA CYS A 24 -1.65 1.16 -2.28
C CYS A 24 -2.41 2.39 -2.78
N LEU A 25 -3.43 2.81 -2.02
CA LEU A 25 -4.39 3.80 -2.49
C LEU A 25 -3.90 5.24 -2.36
N GLU A 26 -3.03 5.54 -1.40
CA GLU A 26 -2.47 6.88 -1.20
C GLU A 26 -1.40 7.26 -2.21
N LEU A 27 -0.69 6.26 -2.76
CA LEU A 27 0.46 6.44 -3.66
C LEU A 27 0.16 6.01 -5.10
N ASP A 28 -1.00 5.39 -5.34
CA ASP A 28 -1.38 4.80 -6.62
C ASP A 28 -0.33 3.81 -7.16
N ILE A 29 0.19 2.97 -6.28
CA ILE A 29 1.17 1.92 -6.60
C ILE A 29 0.46 0.58 -6.63
N VAL A 30 0.65 -0.15 -7.73
CA VAL A 30 0.12 -1.51 -7.93
C VAL A 30 1.28 -2.48 -8.10
N VAL A 31 1.20 -3.63 -7.45
CA VAL A 31 2.15 -4.74 -7.60
C VAL A 31 1.39 -6.04 -7.83
N GLU A 32 1.90 -6.87 -8.73
CA GLU A 32 1.41 -8.21 -9.02
C GLU A 32 2.19 -9.29 -8.26
N GLY A 33 1.57 -10.45 -8.05
CA GLY A 33 2.25 -11.62 -7.50
C GLY A 33 1.43 -12.90 -7.68
N GLU A 34 2.07 -14.05 -7.55
CA GLU A 34 1.40 -15.36 -7.70
C GLU A 34 0.39 -15.62 -6.56
N THR A 35 0.60 -14.95 -5.42
CA THR A 35 -0.29 -15.03 -4.26
C THR A 35 -0.56 -13.65 -3.67
N ALA A 36 -1.73 -13.49 -3.04
CA ALA A 36 -2.09 -12.26 -2.31
C ALA A 36 -1.02 -11.84 -1.29
N LYS A 37 -0.34 -12.81 -0.68
CA LYS A 37 0.69 -12.57 0.32
C LYS A 37 1.98 -12.03 -0.31
N GLN A 38 2.36 -12.56 -1.48
CA GLN A 38 3.53 -12.11 -2.21
C GLN A 38 3.31 -10.69 -2.74
N ALA A 39 2.21 -10.45 -3.46
CA ALA A 39 1.86 -9.12 -3.98
C ALA A 39 1.85 -8.06 -2.88
N LEU A 40 1.30 -8.38 -1.69
CA LEU A 40 1.30 -7.48 -0.54
C LEU A 40 2.70 -7.22 0.02
N ALA A 41 3.57 -8.25 0.11
CA ALA A 41 4.92 -8.08 0.62
C ALA A 41 5.75 -7.20 -0.33
N ASP A 42 5.67 -7.46 -1.62
CA ASP A 42 6.38 -6.73 -2.66
C ASP A 42 5.88 -5.28 -2.75
N LEU A 43 4.57 -5.05 -2.59
CA LEU A 43 3.98 -3.71 -2.47
C LEU A 43 4.56 -2.93 -1.28
N ILE A 44 4.70 -3.56 -0.11
CA ILE A 44 5.24 -2.90 1.08
C ILE A 44 6.68 -2.46 0.83
N ASP A 45 7.51 -3.33 0.25
CA ASP A 45 8.90 -3.01 -0.05
C ASP A 45 9.01 -1.87 -1.07
N LEU A 46 8.16 -1.87 -2.10
CA LEU A 46 8.11 -0.79 -3.09
C LEU A 46 7.64 0.54 -2.49
N CYS A 47 6.59 0.54 -1.66
CA CYS A 47 6.13 1.73 -0.96
C CYS A 47 7.23 2.30 -0.04
N LEU A 48 7.95 1.45 0.69
CA LEU A 48 9.06 1.87 1.56
C LEU A 48 10.19 2.49 0.75
N LEU A 49 10.58 1.88 -0.38
CA LEU A 49 11.59 2.43 -1.26
C LEU A 49 11.14 3.79 -1.81
N HIS A 50 9.91 3.89 -2.32
CA HIS A 50 9.38 5.10 -2.92
C HIS A 50 9.33 6.27 -1.92
N ILE A 51 8.87 6.02 -0.70
CA ILE A 51 8.86 7.01 0.38
C ILE A 51 10.27 7.43 0.77
N ARG A 52 11.21 6.48 0.91
CA ARG A 52 12.62 6.80 1.25
C ARG A 52 13.27 7.67 0.19
N THR A 53 13.11 7.33 -1.08
CA THR A 53 13.64 8.14 -2.19
C THR A 53 13.07 9.56 -2.15
N ALA A 54 11.77 9.71 -1.94
CA ALA A 54 11.15 11.04 -1.85
C ALA A 54 11.61 11.86 -0.63
N ILE A 55 11.95 11.19 0.49
CA ILE A 55 12.59 11.85 1.64
C ILE A 55 14.00 12.30 1.28
N ASP A 56 14.80 11.43 0.67
CA ASP A 56 16.19 11.72 0.29
C ASP A 56 16.28 12.86 -0.74
N GLU A 57 15.29 12.95 -1.62
CA GLU A 57 15.15 14.02 -2.62
C GLU A 57 14.44 15.28 -2.08
N ASN A 58 13.95 15.24 -0.83
CA ASN A 58 13.16 16.30 -0.20
C ASN A 58 11.92 16.70 -1.03
N ASP A 59 11.28 15.72 -1.66
CA ASP A 59 10.11 15.88 -2.53
C ASP A 59 8.99 14.87 -2.18
N LEU A 60 8.59 14.85 -0.91
CA LEU A 60 7.49 14.01 -0.41
C LEU A 60 6.13 14.32 -1.04
N VAL A 61 5.94 15.53 -1.57
CA VAL A 61 4.64 15.94 -2.14
C VAL A 61 4.41 15.26 -3.48
N SER A 62 5.47 15.01 -4.26
CA SER A 62 5.38 14.41 -5.59
C SER A 62 4.81 12.98 -5.62
N ILE A 63 5.01 12.23 -4.53
CA ILE A 63 4.64 10.81 -4.42
C ILE A 63 3.21 10.58 -3.95
N ILE A 64 2.55 11.62 -3.39
CA ILE A 64 1.17 11.49 -2.91
C ILE A 64 0.23 11.64 -4.10
N ARG A 65 -0.22 10.49 -4.61
CA ARG A 65 -1.12 10.38 -5.76
C ARG A 65 -2.23 9.42 -5.40
N PRO A 66 -3.44 9.91 -5.07
CA PRO A 66 -4.52 9.02 -4.70
C PRO A 66 -4.98 8.21 -5.90
N ALA A 67 -5.18 6.90 -5.68
CA ALA A 67 -5.73 6.00 -6.67
C ALA A 67 -7.12 6.43 -7.15
N PRO A 68 -7.55 6.00 -8.35
CA PRO A 68 -8.89 6.25 -8.85
C PRO A 68 -10.00 5.85 -7.87
N GLY A 69 -11.11 6.60 -7.90
CA GLY A 69 -12.21 6.45 -6.94
C GLY A 69 -12.87 5.06 -6.90
N GLU A 70 -12.72 4.26 -7.95
CA GLU A 70 -13.22 2.88 -7.98
C GLU A 70 -12.51 1.96 -6.99
N TYR A 71 -11.19 2.09 -6.83
CA TYR A 71 -10.40 1.29 -5.90
C TYR A 71 -10.67 1.68 -4.44
N TRP A 72 -10.96 2.97 -4.21
CA TRP A 72 -11.47 3.43 -2.91
C TRP A 72 -12.81 2.80 -2.55
N LYS A 73 -13.76 2.78 -3.50
CA LYS A 73 -15.06 2.10 -3.30
C LYS A 73 -14.84 0.62 -3.01
N MET A 74 -13.98 -0.04 -3.78
CA MET A 74 -13.62 -1.44 -3.59
C MET A 74 -13.04 -1.70 -2.19
N PHE A 75 -12.15 -0.84 -1.70
CA PHE A 75 -11.61 -0.92 -0.34
C PHE A 75 -12.72 -0.83 0.71
N PHE A 76 -13.60 0.17 0.62
CA PHE A 76 -14.66 0.35 1.61
C PHE A 76 -15.68 -0.79 1.61
N SER A 77 -15.90 -1.44 0.47
CA SER A 77 -16.77 -2.62 0.33
C SER A 77 -16.12 -3.94 0.75
N ALA A 78 -14.79 -4.02 0.80
CA ALA A 78 -14.06 -5.24 1.13
C ALA A 78 -14.09 -5.59 2.62
N ARG A 79 -13.98 -6.89 2.95
CA ARG A 79 -13.89 -7.35 4.34
C ARG A 79 -12.54 -6.93 4.96
N LYS A 80 -12.60 -6.33 6.16
CA LYS A 80 -11.42 -5.91 6.92
C LYS A 80 -10.50 -7.10 7.21
N ARG A 81 -9.21 -6.98 6.89
CA ARG A 81 -8.17 -7.88 7.38
C ARG A 81 -7.04 -7.07 8.02
N LYS A 82 -6.96 -7.06 9.35
CA LYS A 82 -5.82 -6.44 10.02
C LYS A 82 -4.57 -7.27 9.80
N ARG A 83 -3.51 -6.68 9.23
CA ARG A 83 -2.18 -7.28 9.16
C ARG A 83 -1.12 -6.17 9.13
N ILE A 84 -0.11 -6.27 10.00
CA ILE A 84 1.01 -5.31 10.20
C ILE A 84 2.27 -6.19 10.43
N ARG A 85 3.55 -5.85 10.13
CA ARG A 85 4.32 -4.60 10.36
C ARG A 85 5.60 -4.52 9.52
N PRO A 86 6.09 -3.28 9.27
CA PRO A 86 7.48 -3.03 9.69
C PRO A 86 7.71 -1.65 10.32
N SER A 87 8.45 -1.62 11.44
CA SER A 87 9.51 -0.62 11.68
C SER A 87 10.28 -0.97 12.96
N PRO A 88 11.62 -0.84 12.98
CA PRO A 88 12.16 0.05 14.03
C PRO A 88 12.63 1.41 13.52
N ASN A 89 13.08 1.54 12.27
CA ASN A 89 13.58 2.81 11.70
C ASN A 89 13.13 3.07 10.24
N GLY A 90 11.91 2.66 9.85
CA GLY A 90 11.43 2.74 8.46
C GLY A 90 9.93 3.03 8.29
N VAL A 91 9.51 4.24 8.71
CA VAL A 91 8.42 5.11 8.19
C VAL A 91 6.94 4.62 8.08
N LEU A 92 6.57 3.36 8.31
CA LEU A 92 5.13 2.98 8.27
C LEU A 92 4.52 2.78 9.67
N ALA A 93 3.43 3.48 9.98
CA ALA A 93 2.73 3.40 11.27
C ALA A 93 1.64 2.31 11.28
N GLU A 94 0.80 2.28 10.25
CA GLU A 94 -0.27 1.28 10.09
C GLU A 94 -0.56 1.01 8.60
N ILE A 95 -0.77 -0.27 8.26
CA ILE A 95 -1.30 -0.68 6.95
C ILE A 95 -2.65 -1.35 7.20
N GLU A 96 -3.74 -0.77 6.69
CA GLU A 96 -5.03 -1.45 6.65
C GLU A 96 -5.15 -2.21 5.33
N GLY A 97 -5.01 -3.54 5.39
CA GLY A 97 -5.22 -4.42 4.25
C GLY A 97 -6.66 -4.92 4.15
N ARG A 98 -7.22 -4.98 2.94
CA ARG A 98 -8.50 -5.64 2.70
C ARG A 98 -8.41 -6.59 1.51
N LYS A 99 -8.99 -7.78 1.67
CA LYS A 99 -9.06 -8.78 0.60
C LYS A 99 -10.45 -8.75 0.00
N VAL A 100 -10.53 -8.69 -1.32
CA VAL A 100 -11.77 -8.94 -2.05
C VAL A 100 -11.82 -10.41 -2.44
N GLU A 101 -12.94 -11.07 -2.09
CA GLU A 101 -13.30 -12.38 -2.63
C GLU A 101 -14.40 -12.09 -3.66
N LEU A 102 -14.07 -12.19 -4.94
CA LEU A 102 -15.06 -12.18 -6.01
C LEU A 102 -15.83 -13.50 -5.89
N VAL A 103 -17.15 -13.41 -5.69
CA VAL A 103 -18.09 -14.54 -5.62
C VAL A 103 -18.48 -14.94 -7.03
#